data_AF-A0A377TXD7-F1
#
_entry.id   AF-A0A377TXD7-F1
#
_cell.length_a   1.000
_cell.length_b   1.000
_cell.length_c   1.000
_cell.angle_alpha   90.00
_cell.angle_beta   90.00
_cell.angle_gamma   90.00
#
_symmetry.space_group_name_H-M   'P 1'
#
loop_
_entity.id
_entity.type
_entity.pdbx_description
1 polymer ?
#
loop_
_entity_poly.entity_id
_entity_poly.type
_entity_poly.pdbx_seq_one_letter_code
_entity_poly.pdbx_strand_id
1 'polypeptide(L)' 'MDFDTNVATSITAHAAGYINQPLEKIVGLQTDQPLKRALHPFGGIKMIKSAFEAYGREMDPDFEYQFTAAA' A
#
# COMPACT_ATOMS: atom_id res chain seq x y z
N MET A 1 5.77 -1.99 11.96
CA MET A 1 4.50 -1.81 11.21
C MET A 1 4.82 -0.83 10.09
N ASP A 2 4.41 -1.12 8.86
CA ASP A 2 4.90 -0.41 7.66
C ASP A 2 3.75 -0.09 6.68
N PHE A 3 4.03 0.64 5.60
CA PHE A 3 3.09 0.88 4.50
C PHE A 3 3.80 0.95 3.15
N ASP A 4 3.10 0.59 2.07
CA ASP A 4 3.62 0.69 0.71
C ASP A 4 3.95 2.14 0.36
N THR A 5 5.04 2.36 -0.38
CA THR A 5 5.47 3.71 -0.77
C THR A 5 5.14 4.07 -2.21
N ASN A 6 4.97 3.05 -3.07
CA ASN A 6 4.81 3.23 -4.52
C ASN A 6 3.89 2.19 -5.19
N VAL A 7 3.24 1.32 -4.42
CA VAL A 7 2.35 0.28 -4.97
C VAL A 7 0.89 0.71 -4.84
N ALA A 8 0.23 0.93 -5.98
CA ALA A 8 -1.21 1.15 -6.03
C ALA A 8 -1.94 -0.18 -5.83
N THR A 9 -2.74 -0.29 -4.76
CA THR A 9 -3.40 -1.56 -4.45
C THR A 9 -4.51 -1.89 -5.45
N SER A 10 -4.52 -3.15 -5.88
CA SER A 10 -5.55 -3.79 -6.68
C SER A 10 -5.60 -5.27 -6.32
N ILE A 11 -6.55 -6.04 -6.87
CA ILE A 11 -6.75 -7.46 -6.53
C ILE A 11 -5.45 -8.29 -6.70
N THR A 12 -4.62 -7.97 -7.70
CA THR A 12 -3.39 -8.70 -8.02
C THR A 12 -2.12 -7.85 -7.84
N ALA A 13 -2.19 -6.73 -7.13
CA ALA A 13 -1.05 -5.81 -6.97
C ALA A 13 0.06 -6.36 -6.06
N HIS A 14 -0.30 -7.24 -5.13
CA HIS A 14 0.62 -7.76 -4.11
C HIS A 14 0.89 -9.25 -4.31
N ALA A 15 2.12 -9.64 -3.98
CA ALA A 15 2.47 -11.06 -3.85
C ALA A 15 1.81 -11.67 -2.60
N ALA A 16 1.82 -12.99 -2.50
CA ALA A 16 1.30 -13.69 -1.33
C ALA A 16 2.11 -13.33 -0.06
N GLY A 17 1.42 -12.83 0.96
CA GLY A 17 1.96 -12.61 2.30
C GLY A 17 1.55 -13.72 3.27
N TYR A 18 2.42 -14.02 4.23
CA TYR A 18 2.22 -15.03 5.26
C TYR A 18 2.69 -14.52 6.62
N ILE A 19 2.05 -14.96 7.70
CA ILE A 19 2.55 -14.72 9.07
C ILE A 19 3.53 -15.84 9.45
N ASN A 20 3.14 -17.09 9.21
CA ASN A 20 3.94 -18.28 9.43
C ASN A 20 3.36 -19.41 8.57
N GLN A 21 3.83 -19.49 7.32
CA GLN A 21 3.25 -20.33 6.27
C GLN A 21 3.04 -21.81 6.69
N PRO A 22 3.96 -22.47 7.40
CA PRO A 22 3.73 -23.83 7.91
C PRO A 22 2.57 -24.00 8.90
N LEU A 23 2.19 -22.95 9.63
CA LEU A 23 1.18 -23.01 10.70
C LEU A 23 -0.22 -22.54 10.25
N GLU A 24 -0.30 -21.84 9.12
CA GLU A 24 -1.54 -21.20 8.64
C GLU A 24 -2.46 -22.21 7.94
N LYS A 25 -3.67 -22.40 8.48
CA LYS A 25 -4.74 -23.20 7.84
C LYS A 25 -5.58 -22.39 6.85
N ILE A 26 -5.72 -21.10 7.13
CA ILE A 26 -6.37 -20.11 6.27
C ILE A 26 -5.30 -19.05 6.00
N VAL A 27 -5.10 -18.73 4.73
CA VAL A 27 -4.04 -17.83 4.25
C VAL A 27 -4.64 -16.62 3.56
N GLY A 28 -3.82 -15.57 3.44
CA GLY A 28 -4.16 -14.35 2.73
C GLY A 28 -3.94 -13.12 3.60
N LEU A 29 -3.12 -12.19 3.13
CA LEU A 29 -2.87 -10.89 3.72
C LEU A 29 -3.18 -9.79 2.70
N GLN A 30 -3.41 -8.57 3.20
CA GLN A 30 -3.68 -7.41 2.35
C GLN A 30 -2.47 -7.00 1.49
N THR A 31 -1.27 -7.26 1.98
CA THR A 31 0.00 -6.99 1.31
C THR A 31 0.92 -8.22 1.48
N ASP A 32 2.16 -8.10 1.03
CA ASP A 32 3.19 -9.14 1.14
C ASP A 32 3.66 -9.39 2.59
N GLN A 33 3.32 -8.51 3.54
CA GLN A 33 3.77 -8.63 4.92
C GLN A 33 2.65 -8.42 5.95
N PRO A 34 2.72 -9.08 7.12
CA PRO A 34 1.78 -8.85 8.21
C PRO A 34 1.76 -7.38 8.64
N LEU A 35 0.55 -6.82 8.77
CA LEU A 35 0.30 -5.45 9.24
C LEU A 35 0.90 -4.33 8.37
N LYS A 36 1.39 -4.63 7.17
CA LYS A 36 1.83 -3.63 6.20
C LYS A 36 0.61 -3.07 5.46
N ARG A 37 0.44 -1.75 5.52
CA ARG A 37 -0.72 -1.04 4.95
C ARG A 37 -0.52 -0.78 3.46
N ALA A 38 -1.55 -1.07 2.66
CA ALA A 38 -1.55 -0.78 1.23
C ALA A 38 -1.96 0.69 0.94
N LEU A 39 -1.58 1.21 -0.23
CA LEU A 39 -2.04 2.51 -0.72
C LEU A 39 -3.30 2.35 -1.56
N HIS A 40 -4.36 3.10 -1.25
CA HIS A 40 -5.64 3.10 -1.96
C HIS A 40 -5.82 4.42 -2.75
N PRO A 41 -5.13 4.62 -3.88
CA PRO A 41 -5.07 5.93 -4.55
C PRO A 41 -6.40 6.41 -5.15
N PHE A 42 -7.28 5.49 -5.52
CA PHE A 42 -8.61 5.82 -6.08
C PHE A 42 -9.57 6.47 -5.08
N GLY A 43 -9.27 6.42 -3.78
CA GLY A 43 -10.04 7.12 -2.74
C GLY A 43 -9.64 8.59 -2.57
N GLY A 44 -8.53 9.02 -3.17
CA GLY A 44 -8.04 10.40 -3.14
C GLY A 44 -6.55 10.50 -2.74
N ILE A 45 -5.73 10.98 -3.67
CA ILE A 45 -4.27 11.10 -3.49
C ILE A 45 -3.86 12.05 -2.35
N LYS A 46 -4.65 13.10 -2.09
CA LYS A 46 -4.41 14.07 -1.01
C LYS A 46 -4.38 13.42 0.37
N MET A 47 -5.25 12.44 0.62
CA MET A 47 -5.28 11.72 1.90
C MET A 47 -4.02 10.88 2.10
N ILE A 48 -3.53 10.27 1.02
CA ILE A 48 -2.29 9.48 1.06
C ILE A 48 -1.11 10.41 1.33
N LYS A 49 -1.04 11.56 0.65
CA LYS A 49 0.03 12.54 0.85
C LYS A 49 0.13 13.00 2.31
N SER A 50 -1.00 13.35 2.92
CA SER A 50 -1.03 13.70 4.36
C SER A 50 -0.58 12.55 5.27
N ALA A 51 -0.83 11.29 4.90
CA ALA A 51 -0.34 10.14 5.66
C ALA A 51 1.20 10.03 5.58
N PHE A 52 1.78 10.19 4.39
CA PHE A 52 3.25 10.19 4.21
C PHE A 52 3.91 11.27 5.06
N GLU A 53 3.38 12.51 5.02
CA GLU A 53 3.85 13.61 5.85
C GLU A 53 3.74 13.30 7.35
N ALA A 54 2.61 12.75 7.80
CA ALA A 54 2.40 12.39 9.21
C ALA A 54 3.34 11.29 9.71
N TYR A 55 3.76 10.37 8.83
CA TYR A 55 4.72 9.30 9.15
C TYR A 55 6.18 9.68 8.81
N GLY A 56 6.44 10.93 8.40
CA GLY A 56 7.78 11.43 8.07
C GLY A 56 8.42 10.72 6.87
N ARG A 57 7.62 10.31 5.88
CA ARG A 57 8.09 9.68 4.64
C ARG A 57 7.77 10.55 3.44
N GLU A 58 8.56 10.40 2.38
CA GLU A 58 8.36 11.08 1.11
C GLU A 58 7.57 10.21 0.14
N MET A 59 6.58 10.81 -0.52
CA MET A 59 5.78 10.14 -1.55
C MET A 59 6.56 10.13 -2.87
N ASP A 60 6.48 9.02 -3.59
CA ASP A 60 7.06 8.92 -4.93
C ASP A 60 6.40 9.95 -5.88
N PRO A 61 7.17 10.84 -6.53
CA PRO A 61 6.62 11.87 -7.42
C PRO A 61 5.87 11.31 -8.63
N ASP A 62 6.30 10.16 -9.18
CA ASP A 62 5.63 9.53 -10.31
C ASP A 62 4.28 8.97 -9.86
N PHE A 63 4.21 8.42 -8.64
CA PHE A 63 2.97 7.99 -8.02
C PHE A 63 2.01 9.18 -7.81
N GLU A 64 2.49 10.30 -7.26
CA GLU A 64 1.67 11.51 -7.11
C GLU A 64 1.15 12.00 -8.47
N TYR A 65 2.00 12.03 -9.49
CA TYR A 65 1.63 12.45 -10.85
C TYR A 65 0.54 11.57 -11.47
N GLN A 66 0.71 10.25 -11.42
CA GLN A 66 -0.24 9.28 -11.98
C GLN A 66 -1.66 9.44 -11.43
N PHE A 67 -1.79 9.74 -10.13
CA PHE A 67 -3.08 9.85 -9.45
C PHE A 67 -3.58 11.28 -9.24
N THR A 68 -2.86 12.27 -9.78
CA THR A 68 -3.30 13.68 -9.80
C THR A 68 -3.71 14.13 -11.20
N ALA A 69 -3.02 13.67 -12.25
CA ALA A 69 -3.27 14.09 -13.63
C ALA A 69 -4.42 13.32 -14.33
N ALA A 70 -4.86 12.20 -13.76
CA ALA A 70 -5.91 11.35 -14.32
C ALA A 70 -7.34 11.75 -13.88
N ALA A 71 -7.52 12.92 -13.28
CA ALA A 71 -8.80 13.46 -12.82
C ALA A 71 -9.29 14.64 -13.67
#